data_AF-A0A7N2N1Z7-F1
#
_entry.id   AF-A0A7N2N1Z7-F1
#
_cell.length_a   1.000
_cell.length_b   1.000
_cell.length_c   1.000
_cell.angle_alpha   90.00
_cell.angle_beta   90.00
_cell.angle_gamma   90.00
#
_symmetry.space_group_name_H-M   'P 1'
#
loop_
_entity.id
_entity.type
_entity.pdbx_description
1 polymer ?
#
loop_
_entity_poly.entity_id
_entity_poly.type
_entity_poly.pdbx_seq_one_letter_code
_entity_poly.pdbx_strand_id
1 'polypeptide(L)'
;MQNQLELFAFTVWGIWTQRNRTRVQQPGCSLQHLVQESKGRLAEFLDISSLPQPRPPLPRAQWKPPPTGLVKINFDGAVFSNVNKSRVDVVARDCNGLILASTSQ
;
A
#
# COMPACT_ATOMS: atom_id res chain seq x y z
N MET A 1 12.10 21.73 13.13
CA MET A 1 12.95 20.74 12.43
C MET A 1 12.46 19.30 12.57
N GLN A 2 11.49 19.02 13.45
CA GLN A 2 10.93 17.68 13.59
C GLN A 2 10.07 17.29 12.38
N ASN A 3 10.22 16.05 11.92
CA ASN A 3 9.39 15.33 10.95
C ASN A 3 9.61 15.57 9.43
N GLN A 4 10.81 15.99 9.02
CA GLN A 4 11.12 16.21 7.58
C GLN A 4 11.06 14.91 6.76
N LEU A 5 11.53 13.80 7.32
CA LEU A 5 11.55 12.50 6.63
C LEU A 5 10.14 11.93 6.45
N GLU A 6 9.30 12.07 7.47
CA GLU A 6 7.92 11.63 7.48
C GLU A 6 7.09 12.49 6.52
N LEU A 7 7.29 13.81 6.53
CA LEU A 7 6.65 14.70 5.55
C LEU A 7 7.07 14.35 4.11
N PHE A 8 8.35 14.05 3.90
CA PHE A 8 8.83 13.56 2.61
C PHE A 8 8.15 12.24 2.21
N ALA A 9 8.06 11.28 3.13
CA ALA A 9 7.40 10.00 2.88
C ALA A 9 5.90 10.15 2.52
N PHE A 10 5.15 10.94 3.28
CA PHE A 10 3.74 11.25 2.97
C PHE A 10 3.58 11.98 1.64
N THR A 11 4.51 12.87 1.29
CA THR A 11 4.50 13.57 0.00
C THR A 11 4.75 12.62 -1.16
N VAL A 12 5.76 11.75 -1.07
CA VAL A 12 6.07 10.73 -2.10
C VAL A 12 4.89 9.75 -2.24
N TRP A 13 4.29 9.33 -1.13
CA TRP A 13 3.10 8.49 -1.13
C TRP A 13 1.90 9.19 -1.81
N GLY A 14 1.71 10.49 -1.54
CA GLY A 14 0.68 11.31 -2.19
C GLY A 14 0.87 11.37 -3.70
N ILE A 15 2.10 11.58 -4.17
CA ILE A 15 2.44 11.58 -5.61
C ILE A 15 2.13 10.23 -6.25
N TRP A 16 2.56 9.14 -5.62
CA TRP A 16 2.29 7.78 -6.10
C TRP A 16 0.78 7.48 -6.16
N THR A 17 0.04 7.86 -5.12
CA THR A 17 -1.41 7.67 -5.03
C THR A 17 -2.12 8.45 -6.13
N GLN A 18 -1.74 9.71 -6.35
CA GLN A 18 -2.32 10.52 -7.41
C GLN A 18 -2.05 9.94 -8.79
N ARG A 19 -0.81 9.49 -9.06
CA ARG A 19 -0.49 8.79 -10.32
C ARG A 19 -1.36 7.55 -10.53
N ASN A 20 -1.59 6.77 -9.48
CA ASN A 20 -2.44 5.58 -9.56
C ASN A 20 -3.91 5.91 -9.82
N ARG A 21 -4.44 6.98 -9.20
CA ARG A 21 -5.80 7.48 -9.46
C ARG A 21 -5.97 7.87 -10.92
N THR A 22 -5.04 8.64 -11.47
CA THR A 22 -5.05 9.02 -12.89
C THR A 22 -5.04 7.79 -13.80
N ARG A 23 -4.25 6.77 -13.48
CA ARG A 23 -4.21 5.50 -14.25
C ARG A 23 -5.57 4.79 -14.29
N VAL A 24 -6.35 4.86 -13.22
CA VAL A 24 -7.72 4.28 -13.17
C VAL A 24 -8.80 5.30 -13.53
N GLN A 25 -8.43 6.37 -14.27
CA GLN A 25 -9.33 7.42 -14.76
C GLN A 25 -10.06 8.20 -13.65
N GLN A 26 -9.52 8.21 -12.44
CA GLN A 26 -10.01 9.07 -11.36
C GLN A 26 -9.38 10.46 -11.44
N PRO A 27 -10.11 11.52 -11.02
CA PRO A 27 -9.60 12.87 -11.01
C PRO A 27 -8.40 13.02 -10.08
N GLY A 28 -7.39 13.75 -10.54
CA GLY A 28 -6.25 14.19 -9.73
C GLY A 28 -6.56 15.44 -8.91
N CYS A 29 -5.59 15.92 -8.13
CA CYS A 29 -5.66 17.21 -7.44
C CYS A 29 -4.47 18.10 -7.80
N SER A 30 -4.49 19.38 -7.40
CA SER A 30 -3.37 20.28 -7.64
C SER A 30 -2.16 19.93 -6.75
N LEU A 31 -0.95 20.32 -7.15
CA LEU A 31 0.26 20.12 -6.34
C LEU A 31 0.17 20.78 -4.97
N GLN A 32 -0.44 21.98 -4.90
CA GLN A 32 -0.68 22.67 -3.64
C GLN A 32 -1.58 21.86 -2.72
N HIS A 33 -2.65 21.28 -3.26
CA HIS A 33 -3.55 20.41 -2.52
C HIS A 33 -2.84 19.14 -2.04
N LEU A 34 -1.99 18.53 -2.86
CA LEU A 34 -1.19 17.36 -2.49
C LEU A 34 -0.26 17.64 -1.30
N VAL A 35 0.44 18.79 -1.31
CA VAL A 35 1.31 19.19 -0.19
C VAL A 35 0.50 19.41 1.08
N GLN A 36 -0.67 20.05 0.97
CA GLN A 36 -1.55 20.27 2.12
C GLN A 36 -2.09 18.96 2.70
N GLU A 37 -2.56 18.05 1.84
CA GLU A 37 -2.97 16.69 2.22
C GLU A 37 -1.86 15.91 2.92
N SER A 38 -0.62 16.02 2.41
CA SER A 38 0.53 15.33 3.00
C SER A 38 0.82 15.80 4.42
N LYS A 39 0.72 17.11 4.66
CA LYS A 39 0.85 17.69 6.02
C LYS A 39 -0.31 17.25 6.92
N GLY A 40 -1.54 17.26 6.41
CA GLY A 40 -2.72 16.81 7.17
C GLY A 40 -2.62 15.36 7.61
N ARG A 41 -2.22 14.47 6.70
CA ARG A 41 -2.01 13.04 6.99
C ARG A 41 -0.88 12.78 7.98
N LEU A 42 0.20 13.55 7.89
CA LEU A 42 1.27 13.48 8.88
C LEU A 42 0.76 13.90 10.27
N ALA A 43 -0.02 14.98 10.36
CA ALA A 43 -0.58 15.43 11.62
C ALA A 43 -1.50 14.36 12.24
N GLU A 44 -2.41 13.78 11.45
CA GLU A 44 -3.29 12.69 11.87
C GLU A 44 -2.48 11.47 12.36
N PHE A 45 -1.44 11.09 11.62
CA PHE A 45 -0.57 9.98 11.99
C PHE A 45 0.13 10.21 13.34
N LEU A 46 0.68 11.41 13.55
CA LEU A 46 1.37 11.75 14.78
C LEU A 46 0.43 11.79 15.99
N ASP A 47 -0.79 12.30 15.80
CA ASP A 47 -1.82 12.34 16.82
C ASP A 47 -2.17 10.92 17.29
N ILE A 48 -2.42 10.01 16.36
CA ILE A 48 -2.73 8.59 16.66
C ILE A 48 -1.52 7.86 17.25
N SER A 49 -0.31 8.15 16.77
CA SER A 49 0.92 7.46 17.19
C SER A 49 1.41 7.89 18.58
N SER A 50 0.94 9.03 19.09
CA SER A 50 1.25 9.51 20.44
C SER A 50 0.52 8.74 21.55
N LEU A 51 -0.50 7.94 21.19
CA LEU A 51 -1.26 7.13 22.14
C LEU A 51 -0.44 5.91 22.59
N PRO A 52 -0.29 5.66 23.91
CA PRO A 52 0.34 4.45 24.41
C PRO A 52 -0.54 3.25 24.07
N GLN A 53 -0.16 2.52 23.03
CA GLN A 53 -0.85 1.31 22.59
C GLN A 53 0.11 0.12 22.70
N PRO A 54 0.21 -0.53 23.88
CA PRO A 54 0.67 -1.91 23.92
C PRO A 54 -0.43 -2.76 23.27
N ARG A 55 -0.48 -2.79 21.94
CA ARG A 55 -1.35 -3.75 21.26
C ARG A 55 -0.77 -5.12 21.56
N PRO A 56 -1.52 -6.05 22.17
CA PRO A 56 -1.08 -7.42 22.23
C PRO A 56 -0.77 -7.88 20.79
N PRO A 57 0.21 -8.76 20.59
CA PRO A 57 0.51 -9.28 19.26
C PRO A 57 -0.80 -9.78 18.66
N LEU A 58 -1.25 -9.14 17.57
CA LEU A 58 -2.39 -9.65 16.83
C LEU A 58 -2.07 -11.11 16.47
N PRO A 59 -3.03 -12.04 16.63
CA PRO A 59 -2.84 -13.40 16.16
C PRO A 59 -2.34 -13.33 14.72
N ARG A 60 -1.25 -14.05 14.41
CA ARG A 60 -0.75 -14.10 13.02
C ARG A 60 -1.93 -14.48 12.14
N ALA A 61 -2.32 -13.57 11.25
CA ALA A 61 -3.38 -13.83 10.30
C ALA A 61 -2.99 -15.03 9.45
N GLN A 62 -3.65 -16.17 9.68
CA GLN A 62 -3.46 -17.34 8.83
C GLN A 62 -4.17 -17.10 7.51
N TRP A 63 -3.49 -17.39 6.40
CA TRP A 63 -4.11 -17.29 5.09
C TRP A 63 -5.29 -18.27 5.00
N LYS A 64 -6.41 -17.79 4.44
CA LYS A 64 -7.59 -18.60 4.13
C LYS A 64 -8.03 -18.33 2.69
N PRO A 65 -8.59 -19.33 1.99
CA PRO A 65 -9.20 -19.10 0.69
C PRO A 65 -10.37 -18.10 0.79
N PRO A 66 -10.73 -17.42 -0.32
CA PRO A 66 -11.89 -16.54 -0.37
C PRO A 66 -13.22 -17.33 -0.23
N PRO A 67 -14.33 -16.64 0.09
CA PRO A 67 -15.67 -17.21 0.01
C PRO A 67 -16.01 -17.76 -1.39
N THR A 68 -16.98 -18.69 -1.45
CA THR A 68 -17.50 -19.24 -2.69
C THR A 68 -17.96 -18.15 -3.66
N GLY A 69 -17.62 -18.29 -4.95
CA GLY A 69 -17.94 -17.31 -5.98
C GLY A 69 -16.97 -16.13 -6.08
N LEU A 70 -15.93 -16.08 -5.25
CA LEU A 70 -14.89 -15.05 -5.29
C LEU A 70 -13.52 -15.62 -5.66
N VAL A 71 -12.72 -14.78 -6.30
CA VAL A 71 -11.30 -15.04 -6.58
C VAL A 71 -10.46 -14.09 -5.74
N LYS A 72 -9.44 -14.61 -5.06
CA LYS A 72 -8.48 -13.83 -4.30
C LYS A 72 -7.21 -13.65 -5.13
N ILE A 73 -6.87 -12.40 -5.43
CA ILE A 73 -5.64 -12.03 -6.12
C ILE A 73 -4.66 -11.47 -5.09
N ASN A 74 -3.58 -12.20 -4.83
CA ASN A 74 -2.45 -11.72 -4.04
C ASN A 74 -1.38 -11.19 -4.99
N PHE A 75 -0.71 -10.10 -4.61
CA PHE A 75 0.45 -9.58 -5.33
C PHE A 75 1.57 -9.26 -4.35
N ASP A 76 2.81 -9.43 -4.78
CA ASP A 76 4.00 -9.00 -4.06
C ASP A 76 4.99 -8.32 -5.00
N GLY A 77 5.82 -7.44 -4.45
CA GLY A 77 6.82 -6.69 -5.20
C GLY A 77 8.17 -6.80 -4.54
N ALA A 78 9.19 -7.18 -5.31
CA ALA A 78 10.57 -7.25 -4.86
C ALA A 78 11.45 -6.21 -5.58
N VAL A 79 12.34 -5.56 -4.84
CA VAL A 79 13.32 -4.62 -5.40
C VAL A 79 14.72 -5.20 -5.21
N PHE A 80 15.46 -5.32 -6.31
CA PHE A 80 16.84 -5.84 -6.36
C PHE A 80 17.79 -4.68 -6.65
N SER A 81 18.19 -3.97 -5.59
CA SER A 81 18.99 -2.75 -5.68
C SER A 81 20.36 -2.96 -6.34
N ASN A 82 20.98 -4.12 -6.11
CA ASN A 82 22.27 -4.51 -6.67
C ASN A 82 22.30 -4.57 -8.21
N VAL A 83 21.15 -4.76 -8.85
CA VAL A 83 21.04 -4.86 -10.31
C VAL A 83 20.11 -3.81 -10.91
N ASN A 84 19.64 -2.85 -10.11
CA ASN A 84 18.67 -1.82 -10.49
C ASN A 84 17.43 -2.43 -11.19
N LYS A 85 16.87 -3.51 -10.61
CA LYS A 85 15.67 -4.19 -11.11
C LYS A 85 14.60 -4.27 -10.04
N SER A 86 13.36 -4.40 -10.48
CA SER A 86 12.21 -4.72 -9.63
C SER A 86 11.41 -5.85 -10.27
N ARG A 87 10.74 -6.63 -9.44
CA ARG A 87 9.81 -7.69 -9.87
C ARG A 87 8.43 -7.47 -9.27
N VAL A 88 7.39 -7.87 -9.99
CA VAL A 88 6.04 -8.02 -9.46
C VAL A 88 5.55 -9.44 -9.69
N ASP A 89 5.10 -10.08 -8.62
CA ASP A 89 4.52 -11.42 -8.63
C ASP A 89 3.03 -11.35 -8.28
N VAL A 90 2.17 -12.06 -9.01
CA VAL A 90 0.72 -12.10 -8.80
C VAL A 90 0.24 -13.55 -8.85
N VAL A 91 -0.65 -13.91 -7.91
CA VAL A 91 -1.33 -15.22 -7.87
C VAL A 91 -2.82 -15.00 -7.63
N ALA A 92 -3.65 -15.59 -8.50
CA ALA A 92 -5.10 -15.65 -8.36
C ALA A 92 -5.53 -17.05 -7.89
N ARG A 93 -6.33 -17.12 -6.83
CA ARG A 93 -6.84 -18.39 -6.27
C ARG A 93 -8.36 -18.41 -6.13
N ASP A 94 -8.96 -19.57 -6.35
CA ASP A 94 -10.39 -19.82 -6.13
C ASP A 94 -10.75 -20.02 -4.65
N CYS A 95 -12.01 -20.28 -4.36
CA CYS A 95 -12.53 -20.55 -3.02
C CYS A 95 -12.05 -21.86 -2.39
N ASN A 96 -11.43 -22.76 -3.16
CA ASN A 96 -10.74 -23.95 -2.66
C ASN A 96 -9.25 -23.67 -2.39
N GLY A 97 -8.78 -22.48 -2.74
CA GLY A 97 -7.37 -22.08 -2.64
C GLY A 97 -6.49 -22.59 -3.78
N LEU A 98 -7.09 -23.19 -4.82
CA LEU A 98 -6.42 -23.63 -6.03
C LEU A 98 -6.01 -22.42 -6.87
N ILE A 99 -4.83 -22.50 -7.48
CA ILE A 99 -4.31 -21.43 -8.35
C ILE A 99 -5.06 -21.49 -9.68
N LEU A 100 -5.70 -20.38 -10.04
CA LEU A 100 -6.34 -20.19 -11.33
C LEU A 100 -5.41 -19.55 -12.35
N ALA A 101 -4.55 -18.64 -11.89
CA ALA A 101 -3.56 -17.95 -12.71
C ALA A 101 -2.39 -17.43 -11.86
N SER A 102 -1.21 -17.31 -12.47
CA SER A 102 -0.06 -16.64 -11.87
C SER A 102 0.75 -15.91 -12.93
N THR A 103 1.35 -14.78 -12.56
CA THR A 103 2.28 -14.04 -13.43
C THR A 103 3.42 -13.44 -12.61
N SER A 104 4.57 -13.29 -13.25
CA SER A 104 5.80 -12.71 -12.72
C SER A 104 6.41 -11.82 -13.81
N GLN A 105 6.80 -10.59 -13.48
CA GLN A 105 7.48 -9.65 -14.38
C GLN A 105 8.75 -9.13 -13.76
#